data_AF-A0A968G2A6-F1
#
_entry.id   AF-A0A968G2A6-F1
#
_cell.length_a   1.000
_cell.length_b   1.000
_cell.length_c   1.000
_cell.angle_alpha   90.00
_cell.angle_beta   90.00
_cell.angle_gamma   90.00
#
_symmetry.space_group_name_H-M   'P 1'
#
loop_
_entity.id
_entity.type
_entity.pdbx_description
1 polymer ?
#
loop_
_entity_poly.entity_id
_entity_poly.type
_entity_poly.pdbx_seq_one_letter_code
_entity_poly.pdbx_strand_id
1 'polypeptide(L)'
;PAVLVPFPYAAHNHQEHNARSLEANRAAKVILDREVDGPKLARVILDGIEHPERLREMADHSFELGRRDATERVRRLCTELMHSL
;
A
#
# COMPACT_ATOMS: atom_id res chain seq x y z
N PRO A 1 -3.06 -0.89 8.95
CA PRO A 1 -1.76 -1.58 8.77
C PRO A 1 -1.86 -2.76 7.80
N ALA A 2 -0.80 -3.05 7.04
CA ALA A 2 -0.77 -4.16 6.10
C ALA A 2 0.66 -4.73 5.94
N VAL A 3 0.75 -6.05 5.74
CA VAL A 3 1.94 -6.73 5.22
C VAL A 3 1.63 -7.11 3.78
N LEU A 4 2.37 -6.54 2.83
CA LEU A 4 2.17 -6.75 1.41
C LEU A 4 3.19 -7.76 0.89
N VAL A 5 2.68 -8.78 0.19
CA VAL A 5 3.49 -9.76 -0.54
C VAL A 5 3.18 -9.58 -2.03
N PRO A 6 3.96 -8.76 -2.76
CA PRO A 6 3.67 -8.45 -4.15
C PRO A 6 3.84 -9.68 -5.04
N PHE A 7 2.90 -9.93 -5.95
CA PHE A 7 3.00 -11.02 -6.91
C PHE A 7 4.14 -10.76 -7.91
N PRO A 8 5.15 -11.65 -8.03
CA PRO A 8 6.39 -11.36 -8.75
C PRO A 8 6.24 -11.33 -10.28
N TYR A 9 5.15 -11.91 -10.82
CA TYR A 9 4.90 -11.97 -12.26
C TYR A 9 3.90 -10.92 -12.75
N ALA A 10 3.61 -9.90 -11.94
CA ALA A 10 2.80 -8.77 -12.38
C ALA A 10 3.49 -8.05 -13.55
N ALA A 11 2.71 -7.63 -14.56
CA ALA A 11 3.23 -6.86 -15.68
C ALA A 11 4.09 -5.69 -15.19
N HIS A 12 5.27 -5.52 -15.80
CA HIS A 12 6.27 -4.50 -15.48
C HIS A 12 6.61 -4.34 -13.98
N ASN A 13 6.47 -5.38 -13.16
CA ASN A 13 6.69 -5.33 -11.71
C ASN A 13 5.85 -4.24 -10.98
N HIS A 14 4.68 -3.91 -11.52
CA HIS A 14 3.86 -2.82 -10.97
C HIS A 14 3.38 -3.10 -9.54
N GLN A 15 3.19 -4.37 -9.14
CA GLN A 15 2.79 -4.68 -7.77
C GLN A 15 3.89 -4.36 -6.75
N GLU A 16 5.16 -4.69 -7.03
CA GLU A 16 6.25 -4.33 -6.13
C GLU A 16 6.37 -2.80 -6.06
N HIS A 17 6.32 -2.11 -7.20
CA HIS A 17 6.39 -0.64 -7.21
C HIS A 17 5.31 0.00 -6.33
N ASN A 18 4.06 -0.45 -6.46
CA ASN A 18 2.95 0.04 -5.64
C ASN A 18 3.16 -0.26 -4.15
N ALA A 19 3.63 -1.47 -3.82
CA ALA A 19 3.88 -1.86 -2.44
C ALA A 19 5.03 -1.08 -1.80
N ARG A 20 6.12 -0.84 -2.55
CA ARG A 20 7.26 -0.02 -2.11
C ARG A 20 6.87 1.43 -1.88
N SER A 21 5.95 1.98 -2.66
CA SER A 21 5.40 3.32 -2.41
C SER A 21 4.72 3.41 -1.03
N LEU A 22 3.93 2.40 -0.66
CA LEU A 22 3.31 2.34 0.68
C LEU A 22 4.36 2.16 1.79
N GLU A 23 5.36 1.30 1.58
CA GLU A 23 6.44 1.06 2.55
C GLU A 23 7.30 2.31 2.80
N ALA A 24 7.68 3.03 1.73
CA ALA A 24 8.46 4.25 1.83
C ALA A 24 7.75 5.35 2.65
N ASN A 25 6.42 5.31 2.68
CA ASN A 25 5.58 6.20 3.47
C ASN A 25 5.17 5.60 4.84
N ARG A 26 5.81 4.50 5.27
CA ARG A 26 5.51 3.79 6.54
C ARG A 26 4.07 3.32 6.66
N ALA A 27 3.35 3.18 5.56
CA ALA A 27 1.94 2.78 5.52
C ALA A 27 1.73 1.26 5.37
N ALA A 28 2.80 0.52 5.05
CA ALA A 28 2.79 -0.94 4.97
C ALA A 28 4.20 -1.50 5.20
N LYS A 29 4.29 -2.79 5.45
CA LYS A 29 5.55 -3.56 5.38
C LYS A 29 5.55 -4.44 4.15
N VAL A 30 6.66 -4.54 3.44
CA VAL A 30 6.76 -5.39 2.23
C VAL A 30 7.64 -6.60 2.51
N ILE A 31 7.15 -7.76 2.12
CA ILE A 31 7.93 -9.00 2.04
C ILE A 31 7.83 -9.46 0.58
N LEU A 32 8.95 -9.50 -0.14
CA LEU A 32 8.91 -10.00 -1.51
C LEU A 32 8.57 -11.49 -1.51
N ASP A 33 7.82 -11.93 -2.53
CA ASP A 33 7.40 -13.33 -2.68
C ASP A 33 8.59 -14.30 -2.58
N ARG A 34 9.71 -14.00 -3.24
CA ARG A 34 10.95 -14.80 -3.16
C ARG A 34 11.60 -14.86 -1.77
N GLU A 35 11.15 -14.03 -0.84
CA GLU A 35 11.66 -13.95 0.52
C GLU A 35 10.61 -14.30 1.58
N VAL A 36 9.38 -14.66 1.17
CA VAL A 36 8.33 -15.01 2.10
C VAL A 36 8.50 -16.45 2.55
N ASP A 37 8.57 -16.65 3.85
CA ASP A 37 8.53 -17.96 4.48
C ASP A 37 7.75 -17.88 5.80
N GLY A 38 7.45 -19.04 6.38
CA GLY A 38 6.71 -19.15 7.63
C GLY A 38 7.36 -18.36 8.78
N PRO A 39 8.66 -18.58 9.09
CA PRO A 39 9.34 -17.86 10.16
C PRO A 39 9.36 -16.34 10.01
N LYS A 40 9.63 -15.82 8.81
CA LYS A 40 9.68 -14.38 8.52
C LYS A 40 8.30 -13.76 8.66
N LEU A 41 7.26 -14.40 8.12
CA LEU A 41 5.89 -13.91 8.26
C LEU A 41 5.43 -13.92 9.72
N ALA A 42 5.71 -15.01 10.46
CA ALA A 42 5.39 -15.12 11.87
C ALA A 42 6.06 -14.01 12.69
N ARG A 43 7.36 -13.74 12.45
CA ARG A 43 8.08 -12.66 13.12
C ARG A 43 7.46 -11.30 12.89
N VAL A 44 7.00 -11.00 11.67
CA VAL A 44 6.33 -9.72 11.37
C VAL A 44 4.98 -9.61 12.07
N ILE A 45 4.21 -10.69 12.11
CA ILE A 45 2.92 -10.72 12.81
C ILE A 45 3.12 -10.53 14.32
N LEU A 46 4.05 -11.27 14.92
CA LEU A 46 4.35 -11.19 16.36
C LEU A 46 4.86 -9.80 16.75
N ASP A 47 5.77 -9.21 15.97
CA ASP A 47 6.24 -7.83 16.18
C ASP A 47 5.07 -6.83 16.17
N GLY A 48 4.08 -7.02 15.30
CA GLY A 48 2.87 -6.18 15.29
C GLY A 48 1.97 -6.38 16.50
N ILE A 49 1.83 -7.61 17.01
CA ILE A 49 1.05 -7.91 18.22
C ILE A 49 1.72 -7.29 19.46
N GLU A 50 3.05 -7.35 19.53
CA GLU A 50 3.83 -6.80 20.64
C GLU A 50 3.87 -5.26 20.63
N HIS A 51 3.73 -4.64 19.45
CA HIS A 51 3.86 -3.19 19.25
C HIS A 51 2.60 -2.59 18.57
N PRO A 52 1.43 -2.60 19.25
CA PRO A 52 0.18 -2.08 18.69
C PRO A 52 0.25 -0.60 18.30
N GLU A 53 1.11 0.19 18.93
CA GLU A 53 1.39 1.59 18.58
C GLU A 53 1.97 1.71 17.17
N ARG A 54 2.87 0.81 16.74
CA ARG A 54 3.41 0.81 15.38
C ARG A 54 2.34 0.45 14.36
N LEU A 55 1.43 -0.45 14.71
CA LEU A 55 0.28 -0.79 13.86
C LEU A 55 -0.66 0.41 13.69
N ARG A 56 -0.82 1.21 14.76
CA ARG A 56 -1.62 2.44 14.73
C ARG A 56 -0.97 3.49 13.84
N GLU A 57 0.31 3.78 14.02
CA GLU A 57 1.07 4.71 13.16
C GLU A 57 0.99 4.32 11.68
N MET A 58 1.18 3.03 11.38
CA MET A 58 1.07 2.51 10.02
C MET A 58 -0.35 2.66 9.46
N ALA A 59 -1.39 2.48 10.29
CA ALA A 59 -2.77 2.72 9.87
C ALA A 59 -3.05 4.19 9.57
N ASP A 60 -2.54 5.10 10.40
CA ASP A 60 -2.70 6.54 10.23
C ASP A 60 -1.97 7.01 8.95
N HIS A 61 -0.73 6.58 8.72
CA HIS A 61 -0.01 6.86 7.46
C HIS A 61 -0.70 6.26 6.23
N SER A 62 -1.23 5.05 6.33
CA SER A 62 -2.01 4.44 5.23
C SER A 62 -3.26 5.24 4.93
N PHE A 63 -3.93 5.73 5.97
CA PHE A 63 -5.11 6.58 5.84
C PHE A 63 -4.76 7.91 5.15
N GLU A 64 -3.66 8.57 5.54
CA GLU A 64 -3.18 9.83 4.95
C GLU A 64 -2.83 9.72 3.46
N LEU A 65 -2.27 8.61 3.01
CA LEU A 65 -1.96 8.39 1.58
C LEU A 65 -3.19 8.21 0.70
N GLY A 66 -4.32 7.80 1.29
CA GLY A 66 -5.55 7.55 0.55
C GLY A 66 -6.14 8.80 -0.08
N ARG A 67 -6.29 8.82 -1.41
CA ARG A 67 -7.01 9.86 -2.15
C ARG A 67 -8.51 9.58 -2.17
N ARG A 68 -9.21 10.01 -1.13
CA ARG A 68 -10.65 9.73 -0.93
C ARG A 68 -11.57 10.45 -1.92
N ASP A 69 -11.07 11.49 -2.57
CA ASP A 69 -11.76 12.27 -3.61
C ASP A 69 -11.40 11.82 -5.05
N ALA A 70 -10.71 10.69 -5.22
CA ALA A 70 -10.20 10.24 -6.52
C ALA A 70 -11.30 10.13 -7.59
N THR A 71 -12.44 9.53 -7.27
CA THR A 71 -13.57 9.41 -8.20
C THR A 71 -14.08 10.78 -8.66
N GLU A 72 -14.27 11.70 -7.72
CA GLU A 72 -14.78 13.05 -8.00
C GLU A 72 -13.77 13.87 -8.83
N ARG A 73 -12.47 13.71 -8.55
CA ARG A 73 -11.40 14.32 -9.37
C ARG A 73 -11.44 13.84 -10.81
N VAL A 74 -11.53 12.53 -11.03
CA VAL A 74 -11.60 11.96 -12.37
C VAL A 74 -12.87 12.43 -13.09
N ARG A 75 -14.02 12.37 -12.42
CA ARG A 75 -15.30 12.85 -12.97
C ARG A 75 -15.19 14.30 -13.45
N ARG A 76 -14.65 15.20 -12.62
CA ARG A 76 -14.48 16.61 -12.95
C ARG A 76 -13.60 16.81 -14.19
N LEU A 77 -12.43 16.15 -14.24
CA LEU A 77 -11.52 16.23 -15.38
C LEU A 77 -12.20 15.77 -16.68
N CYS A 78 -12.96 14.67 -16.64
CA CYS A 78 -13.72 14.21 -17.80
C CYS A 78 -14.76 15.24 -18.25
N THR A 79 -15.51 15.84 -17.31
CA THR A 79 -16.52 16.87 -17.62
C THR A 79 -15.87 18.14 -18.21
N GLU A 80 -14.75 18.60 -17.67
CA GLU A 80 -14.00 19.74 -18.20
C GLU A 80 -13.53 19.49 -19.64
N LEU A 81 -12.98 18.31 -19.91
CA LEU A 81 -12.53 17.94 -21.26
C LEU A 81 -13.69 17.90 -22.27
N MET A 82 -14.86 17.39 -21.87
CA MET A 82 -16.04 17.33 -22.75
C MET A 82 -16.60 18.71 -23.10
N HIS A 83 -16.47 19.70 -22.22
CA HIS A 83 -16.95 21.07 -22.47
C HIS A 83 -15.88 21.96 -23.13
N SER A 84 -14.64 21.49 -23.22
CA SER A 84 -13.54 22.17 -23.91
C SER A 84 -13.38 21.78 -25.39
N LEU A 85 -14.21 20.85 -25.86
CA LEU A 85 -14.37 20.43 -27.26
C LEU A 85 -15.60 21.13 -27.86
#